data_AF-A0A0W0FNS5-F1
#
_entry.id   AF-A0A0W0FNS5-F1
#
_cell.length_a   1.000
_cell.length_b   1.000
_cell.length_c   1.000
_cell.angle_alpha   90.00
_cell.angle_beta   90.00
_cell.angle_gamma   90.00
#
_symmetry.space_group_name_H-M   'P 1'
#
loop_
_entity.id
_entity.type
_entity.pdbx_description
1 polymer ?
#
loop_
_entity_poly.entity_id
_entity_poly.type
_entity_poly.pdbx_seq_one_letter_code
_entity_poly.pdbx_strand_id
1 'polypeptide(L)'
;MRFSQELVDAFIDYSSNDTAALMNLSLISRSWAPRSRKHLFRRLELIPHQMGLQRPRRSGTVETIEHHIQRFIELCSHSESTIPNAGITYLNLTPSVISRSKDQGQRQNEAFVRLLKWLLTRPLDSAERGEITGKTCLTYAQKLFWNVQHLRLGGIRAAESMAELK
;
A
#
# COMPACT_ATOMS: atom_id res chain seq x y z
N MET A 1 -34.49 9.99 0.13
CA MET A 1 -34.19 9.64 -1.27
C MET A 1 -33.08 8.60 -1.29
N ARG A 2 -33.24 7.49 -2.01
CA ARG A 2 -32.15 6.52 -2.27
C ARG A 2 -31.76 6.68 -3.73
N PHE A 3 -30.56 7.18 -4.00
CA PHE A 3 -29.99 7.11 -5.34
C PHE A 3 -29.69 5.65 -5.68
N SER A 4 -29.77 5.28 -6.96
CA SER A 4 -29.31 3.95 -7.38
C SER A 4 -27.80 3.84 -7.13
N GLN A 5 -27.33 2.64 -6.79
CA GLN A 5 -25.90 2.41 -6.56
C GLN A 5 -25.08 2.73 -7.81
N GLU A 6 -25.63 2.50 -9.00
CA GLU A 6 -25.00 2.82 -10.29
C GLU A 6 -24.71 4.31 -10.45
N LEU A 7 -25.64 5.19 -10.04
CA LEU A 7 -25.43 6.64 -10.08
C LEU A 7 -24.36 7.08 -9.08
N VAL A 8 -24.35 6.47 -7.90
CA VAL A 8 -23.31 6.71 -6.89
C VAL A 8 -21.94 6.28 -7.41
N ASP A 9 -21.84 5.08 -7.97
CA ASP A 9 -20.60 4.55 -8.52
C ASP A 9 -20.10 5.38 -9.69
N ALA A 10 -20.99 5.84 -10.58
CA ALA A 10 -20.63 6.74 -11.68
C ALA A 10 -20.07 8.08 -11.18
N PHE A 11 -20.64 8.64 -10.12
CA PHE A 11 -20.13 9.86 -9.50
C PHE A 11 -18.74 9.67 -8.89
N ILE A 12 -18.55 8.56 -8.17
CA ILE A 12 -17.26 8.21 -7.57
C ILE A 12 -16.21 7.95 -8.66
N ASP A 13 -16.58 7.26 -9.73
CA ASP A 13 -15.69 6.98 -10.87
C ASP A 13 -15.29 8.27 -11.60
N TYR A 14 -16.20 9.24 -11.72
CA TYR A 14 -15.90 10.57 -12.24
C TYR A 14 -14.86 11.31 -11.36
N SER A 15 -14.92 11.15 -10.04
CA SER A 15 -13.96 11.74 -9.10
C SER A 15 -12.66 10.93 -8.93
N SER A 16 -12.43 9.88 -9.72
CA SER A 16 -11.30 8.94 -9.52
C SER A 16 -9.90 9.56 -9.50
N ASN A 17 -9.72 10.74 -10.10
CA ASN A 17 -8.45 11.46 -10.14
C ASN A 17 -8.29 12.54 -9.04
N ASP A 18 -9.33 12.80 -8.24
CA ASP A 18 -9.31 13.79 -7.16
C ASP A 18 -9.30 13.07 -5.80
N THR A 19 -8.11 12.92 -5.24
CA THR A 19 -7.89 12.29 -3.93
C THR A 19 -8.66 12.98 -2.81
N ALA A 20 -8.76 14.31 -2.81
CA ALA A 20 -9.45 15.05 -1.75
C ALA A 20 -10.96 14.83 -1.83
N ALA A 21 -11.51 14.84 -3.04
CA ALA A 21 -12.90 14.48 -3.26
C ALA A 21 -13.17 13.04 -2.79
N LEU A 22 -12.38 12.06 -3.25
CA LEU A 22 -12.57 10.66 -2.87
C LEU A 22 -12.50 10.41 -1.35
N MET A 23 -11.61 11.12 -0.64
CA MET A 23 -11.56 11.09 0.82
C MET A 23 -12.88 11.55 1.43
N ASN A 24 -13.40 12.70 0.98
CA ASN A 24 -14.70 13.20 1.43
C ASN A 24 -15.83 12.22 1.10
N LEU A 25 -15.85 11.66 -0.12
CA LEU A 25 -16.86 10.68 -0.55
C LEU A 25 -16.84 9.43 0.32
N SER A 26 -15.66 9.01 0.78
CA SER A 26 -15.53 7.84 1.67
C SER A 26 -16.15 8.05 3.06
N LEU A 27 -16.39 9.30 3.45
CA LEU A 27 -16.96 9.69 4.75
C LEU A 27 -18.48 9.99 4.68
N ILE A 28 -19.05 10.15 3.48
CA ILE A 28 -20.48 10.47 3.31
C ILE A 28 -21.37 9.34 3.82
N SER A 29 -21.06 8.10 3.45
CA SER A 29 -21.89 6.94 3.78
C SER A 29 -21.09 5.64 3.71
N ARG A 30 -21.52 4.64 4.50
CA ARG A 30 -20.95 3.28 4.50
C ARG A 30 -20.99 2.62 3.12
N SER A 31 -22.00 2.92 2.28
CA SER A 31 -22.10 2.34 0.93
C SER A 31 -21.18 3.00 -0.10
N TRP A 32 -20.69 4.21 0.16
CA TRP A 32 -19.77 4.93 -0.73
C TRP A 32 -18.32 4.55 -0.46
N ALA A 33 -18.01 4.21 0.80
CA ALA A 33 -16.67 3.92 1.24
C ALA A 33 -15.94 2.84 0.43
N PRO A 34 -16.52 1.67 0.08
CA PRO A 34 -15.79 0.63 -0.66
C PRO A 34 -15.32 1.09 -2.04
N ARG A 35 -16.19 1.78 -2.80
CA ARG A 35 -15.87 2.24 -4.16
C ARG A 35 -14.89 3.42 -4.12
N SER A 36 -15.08 4.38 -3.21
CA SER A 36 -14.15 5.50 -3.05
C SER A 36 -12.76 5.03 -2.63
N ARG A 37 -12.69 4.10 -1.67
CA ARG A 37 -11.41 3.51 -1.20
C ARG A 37 -10.72 2.69 -2.27
N LYS A 38 -11.47 1.99 -3.14
CA LYS A 38 -10.90 1.30 -4.31
C LYS A 38 -10.12 2.26 -5.19
N HIS A 39 -10.62 3.47 -5.44
CA HIS A 39 -9.90 4.49 -6.20
C HIS A 39 -8.74 5.11 -5.41
N LEU A 40 -8.95 5.44 -4.12
CA LEU A 40 -7.91 6.00 -3.26
C LEU A 40 -6.68 5.10 -3.15
N PHE A 41 -6.89 3.80 -3.01
CA PHE A 41 -5.82 2.82 -2.84
C PHE A 41 -5.53 2.04 -4.14
N ARG A 42 -6.04 2.52 -5.29
CA ARG A 42 -5.82 1.89 -6.60
C ARG A 42 -4.34 1.74 -6.91
N ARG A 43 -3.56 2.77 -6.53
CA ARG A 43 -2.11 2.86 -6.71
C ARG A 43 -1.47 3.03 -5.35
N LEU A 44 -0.65 2.06 -4.97
CA LEU A 44 0.12 2.08 -3.73
C LEU A 44 1.61 2.24 -4.08
N GLU A 45 2.23 3.27 -3.54
CA GLU A 45 3.65 3.54 -3.70
C GLU A 45 4.31 3.43 -2.33
N LEU A 46 5.24 2.48 -2.19
CA LEU A 46 5.93 2.20 -0.93
C LEU A 46 7.21 3.02 -0.78
N ILE A 47 7.29 4.09 -1.55
CA ILE A 47 8.36 5.07 -1.56
C ILE A 47 7.67 6.41 -1.59
N PRO A 48 8.19 7.42 -0.88
CA PRO A 48 7.92 8.78 -1.28
C PRO A 48 8.51 8.95 -2.68
N HIS A 49 7.68 8.88 -3.72
CA HIS A 49 7.99 9.57 -4.97
C HIS A 49 8.42 10.96 -4.51
N GLN A 50 9.69 11.32 -4.76
CA GLN A 50 10.21 12.62 -4.38
C GLN A 50 9.12 13.64 -4.63
N MET A 51 8.73 14.38 -3.58
CA MET A 51 7.90 15.58 -3.65
C MET A 51 7.98 16.17 -5.05
N GLY A 52 7.05 15.77 -5.90
CA GLY A 52 6.94 16.27 -7.25
C GLY A 52 6.34 17.64 -7.09
N LEU A 53 7.19 18.65 -6.97
CA LEU A 53 6.86 20.04 -7.29
C LEU A 53 5.77 20.74 -6.46
N GLN A 54 5.34 20.23 -5.30
CA GLN A 54 4.52 21.01 -4.37
C GLN A 54 5.22 21.19 -3.02
N ARG A 55 5.59 22.45 -2.78
CA ARG A 55 6.33 22.96 -1.63
C ARG A 55 5.83 22.35 -0.30
N PRO A 56 6.73 21.89 0.60
CA PRO A 56 6.32 21.54 1.95
C PRO A 56 5.96 22.84 2.67
N ARG A 57 4.67 23.15 2.77
CA ARG A 57 4.21 24.15 3.73
C ARG A 57 4.22 23.50 5.11
N ARG A 58 5.28 23.87 5.85
CA ARG A 58 5.44 23.82 7.31
C ARG A 58 5.78 22.44 7.90
N SER A 59 7.04 22.37 8.33
CA SER A 59 7.52 21.73 9.58
C SER A 59 7.10 20.29 9.84
N GLY A 60 8.06 19.38 9.70
CA GLY A 60 7.99 18.04 10.24
C GLY A 60 9.18 17.26 9.73
N THR A 61 9.92 16.64 10.64
CA THR A 61 11.03 15.70 10.43
C THR A 61 11.06 15.06 9.04
N VAL A 62 12.25 15.00 8.41
CA VAL A 62 12.47 14.15 7.22
C VAL A 62 12.14 12.72 7.64
N GLU A 63 10.90 12.28 7.41
CA GLU A 63 10.46 10.93 7.72
C GLU A 63 11.31 9.98 6.87
N THR A 64 12.05 9.11 7.56
CA THR A 64 12.93 8.15 6.89
C THR A 64 12.08 7.10 6.17
N ILE A 65 12.63 6.50 5.11
CA ILE A 65 11.97 5.37 4.41
C ILE A 65 11.63 4.24 5.40
N GLU A 66 12.47 4.03 6.41
CA GLU A 66 12.21 3.12 7.53
C GLU A 66 10.89 3.42 8.25
N HIS A 67 10.62 4.69 8.57
CA HIS A 67 9.40 5.11 9.23
C HIS A 67 8.18 4.88 8.35
N HIS A 68 8.26 5.21 7.05
CA HIS A 68 7.18 4.97 6.10
C HIS A 68 6.87 3.48 5.95
N ILE A 69 7.90 2.64 5.85
CA ILE A 69 7.73 1.18 5.77
C ILE A 69 7.10 0.64 7.05
N GLN A 70 7.58 1.10 8.22
CA GLN A 70 7.03 0.67 9.51
C GLN A 70 5.55 1.04 9.64
N ARG A 71 5.23 2.30 9.36
CA ARG A 71 3.84 2.80 9.38
C ARG A 71 2.95 2.07 8.40
N PHE A 72 3.46 1.74 7.21
CA PHE A 72 2.71 0.96 6.23
C PHE A 72 2.39 -0.45 6.74
N ILE A 73 3.39 -1.13 7.33
CA ILE A 73 3.23 -2.45 7.94
C ILE A 73 2.17 -2.40 9.03
N GLU A 74 2.24 -1.41 9.93
CA GLU A 74 1.26 -1.22 11.00
C GLU A 74 -0.16 -1.00 10.44
N LEU A 75 -0.29 -0.09 9.47
CA LEU A 75 -1.58 0.20 8.85
C LEU A 75 -2.17 -1.01 8.13
N CYS A 76 -1.37 -1.84 7.45
CA CYS A 76 -1.87 -3.01 6.74
C CYS A 76 -2.09 -4.23 7.64
N SER A 77 -1.43 -4.27 8.80
CA SER A 77 -1.58 -5.32 9.81
C SER A 77 -2.76 -5.07 10.74
N HIS A 78 -3.31 -3.85 10.76
CA HIS A 78 -4.48 -3.53 11.59
C HIS A 78 -5.73 -4.27 11.12
N SER A 79 -6.51 -4.84 12.05
CA SER A 79 -7.71 -5.64 11.77
C SER A 79 -8.79 -4.86 11.01
N GLU A 80 -8.96 -3.59 11.35
CA GLU A 80 -9.90 -2.66 10.70
C GLU A 80 -9.35 -2.01 9.42
N SER A 81 -8.13 -2.36 9.01
CA SER A 81 -7.55 -1.78 7.82
C SER A 81 -8.31 -2.19 6.57
N THR A 82 -8.70 -1.19 5.79
CA THR A 82 -9.37 -1.40 4.51
C THR A 82 -8.42 -1.35 3.32
N ILE A 83 -7.16 -0.99 3.55
CA ILE A 83 -6.13 -0.92 2.51
C ILE A 83 -5.92 -2.29 1.83
N PRO A 84 -5.75 -3.41 2.56
CA PRO A 84 -5.53 -4.71 1.92
C PRO A 84 -6.72 -5.16 1.07
N ASN A 85 -7.93 -4.80 1.50
CA ASN A 85 -9.16 -5.23 0.84
C ASN A 85 -9.64 -4.24 -0.25
N ALA A 86 -8.95 -3.12 -0.44
CA ALA A 86 -9.34 -2.09 -1.41
C ALA A 86 -9.11 -2.51 -2.87
N GLY A 87 -8.39 -3.61 -3.11
CA GLY A 87 -8.14 -4.13 -4.46
C GLY A 87 -7.10 -3.32 -5.22
N ILE A 88 -5.93 -3.13 -4.60
CA ILE A 88 -4.77 -2.43 -5.19
C ILE A 88 -4.48 -3.01 -6.57
N THR A 89 -4.37 -2.15 -7.59
CA THR A 89 -4.09 -2.56 -8.99
C THR A 89 -2.68 -2.22 -9.45
N TYR A 90 -2.12 -1.12 -8.93
CA TYR A 90 -0.76 -0.69 -9.21
C TYR A 90 0.03 -0.67 -7.92
N LEU A 91 1.13 -1.43 -7.88
CA LEU A 91 2.05 -1.43 -6.75
C LEU A 91 3.44 -1.01 -7.22
N ASN A 92 4.02 -0.01 -6.57
CA ASN A 92 5.41 0.38 -6.78
C ASN A 92 6.22 0.21 -5.51
N LEU A 93 7.11 -0.78 -5.51
CA LEU A 93 8.09 -1.06 -4.47
C LEU A 93 9.45 -0.57 -4.97
N THR A 94 10.06 0.45 -4.38
CA THR A 94 11.46 0.82 -4.71
C THR A 94 12.27 0.89 -3.42
N PRO A 95 13.46 0.28 -3.38
CA PRO A 95 14.30 0.21 -2.19
C PRO A 95 15.05 1.51 -1.92
N SER A 96 15.14 2.45 -2.87
CA SER A 96 15.97 3.65 -2.65
C SER A 96 15.46 4.91 -3.36
N VAL A 97 15.54 6.03 -2.64
CA VAL A 97 15.63 7.38 -3.21
C VAL A 97 17.12 7.70 -3.28
N ILE A 98 17.59 8.21 -4.43
CA ILE A 98 18.99 8.57 -4.74
C ILE A 98 19.73 9.01 -3.48
N SER A 99 20.50 8.09 -2.89
CA SER A 99 21.15 8.30 -1.60
C SER A 99 22.57 8.81 -1.84
N ARG A 100 22.90 9.94 -1.21
CA ARG A 100 24.24 10.56 -1.28
C ARG A 100 25.25 9.88 -0.35
N SER A 101 24.79 9.05 0.59
CA SER A 101 25.62 8.34 1.57
C SER A 101 25.43 6.83 1.47
N LYS A 102 26.53 6.08 1.62
CA LYS A 102 26.51 4.60 1.65
C LYS A 102 25.69 4.07 2.83
N ASP A 103 25.82 4.67 4.02
CA ASP A 103 25.09 4.27 5.23
C ASP A 103 23.58 4.40 5.07
N GLN A 104 23.13 5.44 4.35
CA GLN A 104 21.71 5.66 4.08
C GLN A 104 21.16 4.63 3.09
N GLY A 105 21.96 4.20 2.11
CA GLY A 105 21.59 3.12 1.20
C GLY A 105 21.41 1.79 1.93
N GLN A 106 22.31 1.47 2.87
CA GLN A 106 22.24 0.23 3.64
C GLN A 106 20.98 0.17 4.52
N ARG A 107 20.68 1.26 5.23
CA ARG A 107 19.47 1.40 6.06
C ARG A 107 18.17 1.24 5.26
N GLN A 108 18.13 1.81 4.06
CA GLN A 108 16.99 1.67 3.15
C GLN A 108 16.81 0.23 2.69
N ASN A 109 17.90 -0.46 2.32
CA ASN A 109 17.86 -1.87 1.95
C ASN A 109 17.37 -2.74 3.10
N GLU A 110 17.84 -2.50 4.32
CA GLU A 110 17.39 -3.23 5.51
C GLU A 110 15.88 -3.03 5.75
N ALA A 111 15.40 -1.79 5.66
CA ALA A 111 13.97 -1.50 5.77
C ALA A 111 13.15 -2.19 4.68
N PHE A 112 13.67 -2.22 3.45
CA PHE A 112 13.03 -2.89 2.33
C PHE A 112 12.98 -4.41 2.52
N VAL A 113 14.07 -5.02 2.97
CA VAL A 113 14.10 -6.45 3.33
C VAL A 113 13.11 -6.75 4.45
N ARG A 114 12.98 -5.87 5.44
CA ARG A 114 11.97 -6.01 6.51
C ARG A 114 10.54 -6.01 5.96
N LEU A 115 10.24 -5.14 5.00
CA LEU A 115 8.95 -5.14 4.30
C LEU A 115 8.70 -6.45 3.55
N LEU A 116 9.69 -6.94 2.80
CA LEU A 116 9.58 -8.21 2.08
C LEU A 116 9.37 -9.39 3.02
N LYS A 117 10.10 -9.42 4.16
CA LYS A 117 9.89 -10.43 5.21
C LYS A 117 8.47 -10.36 5.76
N TRP A 118 7.97 -9.17 6.07
CA TRP A 118 6.60 -8.99 6.55
C TRP A 118 5.55 -9.48 5.53
N LEU A 119 5.74 -9.22 4.23
CA LEU A 119 4.83 -9.71 3.18
C LEU A 119 4.70 -11.25 3.17
N LEU A 120 5.75 -11.96 3.58
CA LEU A 120 5.75 -13.42 3.70
C LEU A 120 5.11 -13.92 5.00
N THR A 121 4.88 -13.05 5.98
CA THR A 121 4.23 -13.44 7.25
C THR A 121 2.74 -13.72 7.06
N ARG A 122 2.19 -14.55 7.95
CA ARG A 122 0.77 -14.88 8.00
C ARG A 122 0.07 -13.97 9.04
N PRO A 123 -1.09 -13.38 8.72
CA PRO A 123 -1.89 -12.64 9.70
C PRO A 123 -2.43 -13.61 10.77
N LEU A 124 -2.30 -13.24 12.06
CA LEU A 124 -2.71 -14.07 13.20
C LEU A 124 -4.19 -14.48 13.13
N ASP A 125 -5.06 -13.60 12.64
CA ASP A 125 -6.52 -13.80 12.59
C ASP A 125 -6.98 -14.97 11.70
N SER A 126 -6.07 -15.52 10.88
CA SER A 126 -6.37 -16.69 10.05
C SER A 126 -6.36 -18.02 10.81
N ALA A 127 -5.94 -18.02 12.09
CA ALA A 127 -5.94 -19.20 12.94
C ALA A 127 -7.25 -19.39 13.74
N GLU A 128 -8.02 -18.33 14.01
CA GLU A 128 -9.18 -18.39 14.92
C GLU A 128 -10.54 -18.44 14.22
N ARG A 129 -10.61 -18.14 12.90
CA ARG A 129 -11.85 -18.24 12.12
C ARG A 129 -11.85 -19.50 11.24
N GLY A 130 -11.82 -20.65 11.90
CA GLY A 130 -12.21 -21.92 11.28
C GLY A 130 -13.71 -21.93 10.97
N GLU A 131 -14.07 -22.54 9.83
CA GLU A 131 -15.43 -22.65 9.26
C GLU A 131 -15.89 -21.33 8.61
N ILE A 132 -16.05 -21.18 7.29
CA ILE A 132 -16.55 -22.05 6.23
C ILE A 132 -15.90 -21.56 4.92
N THR A 133 -15.54 -22.48 4.02
CA THR A 133 -14.87 -22.33 2.72
C THR A 133 -13.34 -22.49 2.74
N GLY A 134 -12.89 -23.71 2.47
CA GLY A 134 -11.48 -24.01 2.27
C GLY A 134 -10.89 -23.24 1.10
N LYS A 135 -9.93 -22.35 1.39
CA LYS A 135 -8.78 -22.06 0.52
C LYS A 135 -7.77 -21.14 1.23
N THR A 136 -6.59 -21.70 1.45
CA THR A 136 -5.27 -21.06 1.57
C THR A 136 -5.01 -20.15 2.78
N CYS A 137 -3.98 -20.49 3.57
CA CYS A 137 -3.33 -19.55 4.49
C CYS A 137 -2.81 -18.35 3.69
N LEU A 138 -3.56 -17.25 3.66
CA LEU A 138 -3.21 -16.06 2.89
C LEU A 138 -2.09 -15.30 3.61
N THR A 139 -0.89 -15.24 3.01
CA THR A 139 0.16 -14.30 3.49
C THR A 139 -0.27 -12.85 3.27
N TYR A 140 0.38 -11.89 3.93
CA TYR A 140 0.11 -10.47 3.64
C TYR A 140 0.33 -10.12 2.17
N ALA A 141 1.30 -10.75 1.51
CA ALA A 141 1.48 -10.64 0.06
C ALA A 141 0.22 -11.05 -0.69
N GLN A 142 -0.37 -12.20 -0.38
CA GLN A 142 -1.59 -12.66 -1.05
C GLN A 142 -2.78 -11.75 -0.74
N LYS A 143 -2.88 -11.24 0.49
CA LYS A 143 -3.93 -10.31 0.91
C LYS A 143 -3.81 -8.94 0.23
N LEU A 144 -2.60 -8.44 0.01
CA LEU A 144 -2.38 -7.15 -0.65
C LEU A 144 -2.41 -7.25 -2.17
N PHE A 145 -1.90 -8.36 -2.73
CA PHE A 145 -1.62 -8.49 -4.15
C PHE A 145 -2.69 -9.25 -4.93
N TRP A 146 -3.81 -9.62 -4.29
CA TRP A 146 -4.88 -10.41 -4.93
C TRP A 146 -5.45 -9.78 -6.21
N ASN A 147 -5.39 -8.46 -6.36
CA ASN A 147 -5.87 -7.73 -7.53
C ASN A 147 -4.78 -6.89 -8.23
N VAL A 148 -3.50 -7.11 -7.90
CA VAL A 148 -2.41 -6.33 -8.48
C VAL A 148 -2.22 -6.75 -9.94
N GLN A 149 -2.40 -5.78 -10.84
CA GLN A 149 -2.22 -5.94 -12.28
C GLN A 149 -0.85 -5.46 -12.73
N HIS A 150 -0.30 -4.47 -12.03
CA HIS A 150 0.98 -3.85 -12.35
C HIS A 150 1.86 -3.81 -11.11
N LEU A 151 2.95 -4.57 -11.13
CA LEU A 151 3.97 -4.56 -10.10
C LEU A 151 5.25 -3.93 -10.66
N ARG A 152 5.71 -2.85 -10.04
CA ARG A 152 7.01 -2.24 -10.32
C ARG A 152 7.92 -2.45 -9.11
N LEU A 153 9.03 -3.14 -9.34
CA LEU A 153 10.14 -3.23 -8.40
C LEU A 153 11.23 -2.29 -8.90
N GLY A 154 11.42 -1.14 -8.26
CA GLY A 154 12.59 -0.31 -8.51
C GLY A 154 13.83 -0.91 -7.84
N GLY A 155 15.02 -0.52 -8.30
CA GLY A 155 16.21 -0.48 -7.46
C GLY A 155 16.90 -1.78 -7.03
N ILE A 156 16.67 -2.95 -7.63
CA ILE A 156 17.73 -3.98 -7.62
C ILE A 156 18.69 -3.60 -8.75
N ARG A 157 19.70 -2.78 -8.47
CA ARG A 157 20.85 -2.71 -9.37
C ARG A 157 21.43 -4.12 -9.41
N ALA A 158 21.40 -4.74 -10.58
CA ALA A 158 21.87 -6.10 -10.86
C ALA A 158 23.41 -6.23 -10.74
N ALA A 159 24.00 -5.76 -9.64
CA ALA A 159 25.42 -5.89 -9.33
C ALA A 159 25.67 -6.80 -8.11
N GLU A 160 24.68 -6.99 -7.23
CA GLU A 160 24.77 -7.90 -6.09
C GLU A 160 23.77 -9.03 -6.29
N SER A 161 24.15 -9.90 -7.23
CA SER A 161 23.46 -11.10 -7.66
C SER A 161 23.14 -12.01 -6.49
N MET A 162 21.89 -12.46 -6.35
CA MET A 162 21.46 -13.88 -6.21
C MET A 162 22.14 -14.80 -5.17
N ALA A 163 23.11 -14.33 -4.38
CA ALA A 163 23.98 -15.11 -3.52
C ALA A 163 23.52 -15.06 -2.06
N GLU A 164 22.70 -14.08 -1.69
CA GLU A 164 22.19 -13.89 -0.33
C GLU A 164 20.79 -14.49 -0.09
N LEU A 165 20.27 -15.26 -1.07
CA LEU A 165 18.99 -15.99 -0.94
C LEU A 165 19.21 -17.52 -0.95
N LYS A 166 20.23 -17.98 -0.22
CA LYS A 166 20.35 -19.38 0.21
C LYS A 166 19.95 -19.53 1.67
#